data_AF-Q6XL70-F1
#
_entry.id   AF-Q6XL70-F1
#
_cell.length_a   1.000
_cell.length_b   1.000
_cell.length_c   1.000
_cell.angle_alpha   90.00
_cell.angle_beta   90.00
_cell.angle_gamma   90.00
#
_symmetry.space_group_name_H-M   'P 1'
#
loop_
_entity.id
_entity.type
_entity.pdbx_description
1 polymer ?
#
loop_
_entity_poly.entity_id
_entity_poly.type
_entity_poly.pdbx_seq_one_letter_code
_entity_poly.pdbx_strand_id
1 'polypeptide(L)'
;LGAFYVVHCVWAAAEAYSAPSIVLTSHSHDGLHVFDDFREAYAWLRHNTEVDDKVASWWDYGYQTTAMANRTVIVDNNTWNNTHIATVGTAMSSPEKAAWEIFNSLDVKYVLVVFGGLVGYPSDDINKFLWMVRIGGGVFPHIREPDYLRDGQYRIDSQATPTMLNCLMYKLSYFRFVETDGKGFDRVRRTEIGKKYFKLTHFEEVFTTHHWMVRIYKLKPPKNRIRVKK
;
A
#
# COMPACT_ATOMS: atom_id res chain seq x y z
N LEU A 1 37.82 13.05 26.15
CA LEU A 1 37.04 13.47 24.95
C LEU A 1 37.05 12.39 23.86
N GLY A 2 38.21 11.89 23.39
CA GLY A 2 38.26 10.86 22.33
C GLY A 2 37.60 9.51 22.67
N ALA A 3 37.76 8.98 23.88
CA ALA A 3 37.15 7.71 24.26
C ALA A 3 35.60 7.76 24.30
N PHE A 4 35.03 8.87 24.80
CA PHE A 4 33.58 9.07 24.79
C PHE A 4 33.02 9.17 23.36
N TYR A 5 33.74 9.85 22.46
CA TYR A 5 33.38 9.91 21.05
C TYR A 5 33.33 8.52 20.41
N VAL A 6 34.35 7.68 20.64
CA VAL A 6 34.37 6.31 20.10
C VAL A 6 33.22 5.47 20.64
N VAL A 7 32.97 5.50 21.95
CA VAL A 7 31.84 4.77 22.56
C VAL A 7 30.51 5.23 22.00
N HIS A 8 30.31 6.55 21.84
CA HIS A 8 29.10 7.11 21.25
C HIS A 8 28.91 6.67 19.80
N CYS A 9 29.95 6.74 18.96
CA CYS A 9 29.88 6.33 17.57
C CYS A 9 29.59 4.83 17.41
N VAL A 10 30.22 3.98 18.22
CA VAL A 10 29.97 2.53 18.19
C VAL A 10 28.54 2.22 18.61
N TRP A 11 28.06 2.83 19.69
CA TRP A 11 26.68 2.65 20.14
C TRP A 11 25.67 3.15 19.08
N ALA A 12 25.88 4.34 18.51
CA ALA A 12 25.00 4.89 17.48
C ALA A 12 25.00 4.02 16.21
N ALA A 13 26.16 3.52 15.79
CA ALA A 13 26.26 2.62 14.65
C ALA A 13 25.51 1.31 14.89
N ALA A 14 25.67 0.71 16.07
CA ALA A 14 25.05 -0.57 16.41
C ALA A 14 23.52 -0.46 16.59
N GLU A 15 23.06 0.54 17.35
CA GLU A 15 21.66 0.60 17.81
C GLU A 15 20.75 1.45 16.91
N ALA A 16 21.29 2.45 16.21
CA ALA A 16 20.47 3.39 15.43
C ALA A 16 20.59 3.18 13.91
N TYR A 17 21.79 2.91 13.40
CA TYR A 17 22.03 2.85 11.94
C TYR A 17 22.03 1.43 11.37
N SER A 18 22.29 0.41 12.18
CA SER A 18 22.36 -0.99 11.73
C SER A 18 21.00 -1.70 11.75
N ALA A 19 20.00 -1.11 11.11
CA ALA A 19 18.65 -1.67 11.01
C ALA A 19 18.28 -1.94 9.54
N PRO A 20 18.07 -3.21 9.13
CA PRO A 20 17.61 -3.51 7.78
C PRO A 20 16.16 -3.01 7.56
N SER A 21 15.89 -2.51 6.36
CA SER A 21 14.56 -1.99 5.98
C SER A 21 13.71 -2.99 5.20
N ILE A 22 14.27 -4.15 4.83
CA ILE A 22 13.57 -5.23 4.11
C ILE A 22 13.07 -6.33 5.04
N VAL A 23 13.89 -6.69 6.03
CA VAL A 23 13.53 -7.58 7.13
C VAL A 23 13.33 -6.67 8.34
N LEU A 24 12.14 -6.65 8.92
CA LEU A 24 11.85 -5.79 10.06
C LEU A 24 11.99 -6.57 11.35
N THR A 25 12.57 -5.94 12.35
CA THR A 25 12.74 -6.52 13.68
C THR A 25 11.91 -5.72 14.68
N SER A 26 11.12 -6.42 15.50
CA SER A 26 10.42 -5.83 16.64
C SER A 26 10.78 -6.59 17.90
N HIS A 27 11.04 -5.87 18.99
CA HIS A 27 11.22 -6.46 20.30
C HIS A 27 9.91 -6.37 21.08
N SER A 28 9.37 -7.52 21.47
CA SER A 28 8.25 -7.61 22.40
C SER A 28 8.70 -8.23 23.72
N HIS A 29 7.79 -8.32 24.70
CA HIS A 29 8.04 -9.04 25.94
C HIS A 29 8.39 -10.52 25.71
N ASP A 30 7.86 -11.10 24.62
CA ASP A 30 8.03 -12.50 24.25
C ASP A 30 9.32 -12.75 23.43
N GLY A 31 10.06 -11.69 23.08
CA GLY A 31 11.36 -11.77 22.41
C GLY A 31 11.46 -10.97 21.12
N LEU A 32 12.46 -11.31 20.30
CA LEU A 32 12.70 -10.72 18.98
C LEU A 32 11.76 -11.36 17.95
N HIS A 33 10.93 -10.54 17.31
CA HIS A 33 10.10 -10.92 16.16
C HIS A 33 10.72 -10.38 14.88
N VAL A 34 10.83 -11.27 13.89
CA VAL A 34 11.36 -10.94 12.57
C VAL A 34 10.23 -11.03 11.55
N PHE A 35 9.93 -9.91 10.89
CA PHE A 35 8.94 -9.82 9.83
C PHE A 35 9.67 -9.79 8.49
N ASP A 36 9.38 -10.78 7.66
CA ASP A 36 10.00 -10.96 6.35
C ASP A 36 8.99 -10.91 5.19
N ASP A 37 7.86 -10.28 5.46
CA ASP A 37 6.71 -10.20 4.57
C ASP A 37 7.05 -9.55 3.21
N PHE A 38 8.00 -8.61 3.16
CA PHE A 38 8.41 -8.01 1.89
C PHE A 38 9.06 -9.05 0.97
N ARG A 39 10.02 -9.84 1.47
CA ARG A 39 10.65 -10.89 0.65
C ARG A 39 9.65 -11.98 0.29
N GLU A 40 8.74 -12.33 1.20
CA GLU A 40 7.65 -13.26 0.95
C GLU A 40 6.78 -12.80 -0.24
N ALA A 41 6.31 -11.55 -0.22
CA ALA A 41 5.49 -10.98 -1.29
C ALA A 41 6.24 -10.87 -2.62
N TYR A 42 7.50 -10.42 -2.61
CA TYR A 42 8.30 -10.32 -3.83
C TYR A 42 8.62 -11.70 -4.42
N ALA A 43 8.89 -12.71 -3.57
CA ALA A 43 9.07 -14.08 -4.01
C ALA A 43 7.78 -14.64 -4.63
N TRP A 44 6.62 -14.35 -4.02
CA TRP A 44 5.33 -14.75 -4.57
C TRP A 44 5.13 -14.16 -5.98
N LEU A 45 5.34 -12.84 -6.14
CA LEU A 45 5.25 -12.19 -7.46
C LEU A 45 6.20 -12.87 -8.46
N ARG A 46 7.44 -13.11 -8.07
CA ARG A 46 8.47 -13.69 -8.96
C ARG A 46 8.10 -15.08 -9.47
N HIS A 47 7.44 -15.90 -8.66
CA HIS A 47 7.19 -17.31 -8.97
C HIS A 47 5.76 -17.60 -9.45
N ASN A 48 4.80 -16.67 -9.28
CA ASN A 48 3.38 -16.91 -9.54
C ASN A 48 2.75 -15.94 -10.56
N THR A 49 3.56 -15.12 -11.23
CA THR A 49 3.10 -14.18 -12.27
C THR A 49 3.97 -14.31 -13.52
N GLU A 50 3.51 -13.81 -14.66
CA GLU A 50 4.31 -13.81 -15.89
C GLU A 50 5.41 -12.75 -15.81
N VAL A 51 6.53 -12.96 -16.51
CA VAL A 51 7.68 -12.04 -16.47
C VAL A 51 7.31 -10.65 -16.99
N ASP A 52 6.43 -10.58 -17.97
CA ASP A 52 5.96 -9.33 -18.59
C ASP A 52 4.79 -8.67 -17.84
N ASP A 53 4.29 -9.29 -16.77
CA ASP A 53 3.21 -8.71 -15.97
C ASP A 53 3.67 -7.43 -15.29
N LYS A 54 2.88 -6.37 -15.42
CA LYS A 54 3.15 -5.07 -14.82
C LYS A 54 2.53 -4.96 -13.43
N VAL A 55 3.35 -4.53 -12.48
CA VAL A 55 2.95 -4.31 -11.09
C VAL A 55 2.91 -2.80 -10.81
N ALA A 56 1.79 -2.32 -10.29
CA ALA A 56 1.67 -0.97 -9.77
C ALA A 56 1.85 -0.97 -8.24
N SER A 57 2.69 -0.08 -7.75
CA SER A 57 2.92 0.18 -6.33
C SER A 57 3.19 1.67 -6.14
N TRP A 58 3.26 2.15 -4.89
CA TRP A 58 3.86 3.45 -4.64
C TRP A 58 5.35 3.46 -5.05
N TRP A 59 5.88 4.64 -5.39
CA TRP A 59 7.22 4.79 -5.99
C TRP A 59 8.35 4.34 -5.06
N ASP A 60 8.16 4.44 -3.74
CA ASP A 60 9.10 3.98 -2.71
C ASP A 60 9.56 2.53 -2.93
N TYR A 61 8.67 1.67 -3.46
CA TYR A 61 8.90 0.23 -3.57
C TYR A 61 9.34 -0.21 -4.96
N GLY A 62 9.44 0.70 -5.94
CA GLY A 62 9.70 0.37 -7.34
C GLY A 62 11.01 -0.40 -7.54
N TYR A 63 12.12 0.11 -7.01
CA TYR A 63 13.42 -0.57 -7.10
C TYR A 63 13.42 -1.93 -6.41
N GLN A 64 12.79 -2.06 -5.24
CA GLN A 64 12.72 -3.33 -4.52
C GLN A 64 11.93 -4.38 -5.32
N THR A 65 10.80 -3.96 -5.90
CA THR A 65 9.96 -4.83 -6.74
C THR A 65 10.74 -5.31 -7.96
N THR A 66 11.43 -4.41 -8.67
CA THR A 66 12.26 -4.81 -9.82
C THR A 66 13.42 -5.73 -9.41
N ALA A 67 14.14 -5.40 -8.34
CA ALA A 67 15.31 -6.16 -7.92
C ALA A 67 14.98 -7.55 -7.35
N MET A 68 13.92 -7.66 -6.54
CA MET A 68 13.58 -8.89 -5.83
C MET A 68 12.52 -9.72 -6.56
N ALA A 69 11.46 -9.07 -7.05
CA ALA A 69 10.38 -9.77 -7.75
C ALA A 69 10.69 -9.99 -9.25
N ASN A 70 11.66 -9.27 -9.82
CA ASN A 70 11.99 -9.31 -11.25
C ASN A 70 10.75 -9.06 -12.13
N ARG A 71 10.02 -7.97 -11.85
CA ARG A 71 8.82 -7.55 -12.59
C ARG A 71 8.90 -6.10 -13.04
N THR A 72 8.17 -5.82 -14.12
CA THR A 72 8.02 -4.47 -14.67
C THR A 72 7.16 -3.63 -13.72
N VAL A 73 7.65 -2.44 -13.37
CA VAL A 73 6.95 -1.47 -12.52
C VAL A 73 6.54 -0.23 -13.31
N ILE A 74 5.43 0.41 -12.94
CA ILE A 74 4.95 1.62 -13.60
C ILE A 74 5.67 2.89 -13.13
N VAL A 75 6.02 2.94 -11.85
CA VAL A 75 6.71 4.05 -11.20
C VAL A 75 7.87 3.51 -10.38
N ASP A 76 8.97 4.25 -10.38
CA ASP A 76 10.18 3.92 -9.64
C ASP A 76 10.65 5.10 -8.78
N ASN A 77 11.66 4.85 -7.96
CA ASN A 77 12.23 5.82 -7.03
C ASN A 77 13.23 6.78 -7.72
N ASN A 78 13.35 6.75 -9.06
CA ASN A 78 14.13 7.75 -9.79
C ASN A 78 13.32 9.04 -10.00
N THR A 79 11.99 8.98 -9.93
CA THR A 79 11.08 10.14 -9.90
C THR A 79 11.21 11.17 -11.04
N TRP A 80 11.76 10.76 -12.18
CA TRP A 80 12.01 11.64 -13.32
C TRP A 80 10.74 12.09 -14.05
N ASN A 81 9.66 11.30 -13.99
CA ASN A 81 8.38 11.59 -14.63
C ASN A 81 7.27 11.77 -13.58
N ASN A 82 7.08 13.00 -13.14
CA ASN A 82 6.07 13.38 -12.14
C ASN A 82 4.63 13.07 -12.57
N THR A 83 4.34 13.09 -13.88
CA THR A 83 3.01 12.79 -14.40
C THR A 83 2.63 11.32 -14.20
N HIS A 84 3.60 10.40 -14.34
CA HIS A 84 3.36 8.98 -14.06
C HIS A 84 3.07 8.73 -12.57
N ILE A 85 3.84 9.37 -11.68
CA ILE A 85 3.62 9.28 -10.23
C ILE A 85 2.26 9.85 -9.87
N ALA A 86 1.90 11.00 -10.43
CA ALA A 86 0.59 11.60 -10.23
C ALA A 86 -0.53 10.70 -10.74
N THR A 87 -0.34 9.99 -11.86
CA THR A 87 -1.34 9.06 -12.40
C THR A 87 -1.57 7.88 -11.45
N VAL A 88 -0.51 7.29 -10.89
CA VAL A 88 -0.63 6.24 -9.86
C VAL A 88 -1.26 6.78 -8.58
N GLY A 89 -0.87 7.98 -8.13
CA GLY A 89 -1.46 8.65 -6.97
C GLY A 89 -2.95 8.92 -7.14
N THR A 90 -3.37 9.36 -8.32
CA THR A 90 -4.78 9.56 -8.71
C THR A 90 -5.53 8.25 -8.76
N ALA A 91 -4.96 7.17 -9.30
CA ALA A 91 -5.60 5.85 -9.28
C ALA A 91 -5.81 5.37 -7.84
N MET A 92 -4.79 5.42 -6.99
CA MET A 92 -4.87 4.98 -5.59
C MET A 92 -5.85 5.81 -4.74
N SER A 93 -6.01 7.09 -5.03
CA SER A 93 -6.95 7.98 -4.33
C SER A 93 -8.35 8.04 -4.93
N SER A 94 -8.57 7.49 -6.13
CA SER A 94 -9.88 7.45 -6.80
C SER A 94 -10.78 6.30 -6.30
N PRO A 95 -12.10 6.35 -6.55
CA PRO A 95 -12.98 5.21 -6.39
C PRO A 95 -12.56 4.03 -7.28
N GLU A 96 -12.86 2.82 -6.82
CA GLU A 96 -12.43 1.55 -7.42
C GLU A 96 -12.59 1.46 -8.96
N LYS A 97 -13.74 1.89 -9.51
CA LYS A 97 -13.98 1.81 -10.96
C LYS A 97 -13.05 2.72 -11.76
N ALA A 98 -12.90 3.97 -11.33
CA ALA A 98 -12.04 4.94 -12.01
C ALA A 98 -10.56 4.53 -11.90
N ALA A 99 -10.17 4.03 -10.72
CA ALA A 99 -8.84 3.47 -10.51
C ALA A 99 -8.55 2.27 -11.42
N TRP A 100 -9.52 1.36 -11.58
CA TRP A 100 -9.42 0.24 -12.51
C TRP A 100 -9.29 0.70 -13.96
N GLU A 101 -10.03 1.72 -14.40
CA GLU A 101 -9.91 2.29 -15.75
C GLU A 101 -8.50 2.85 -16.01
N ILE A 102 -7.92 3.56 -15.03
CA ILE A 102 -6.54 4.09 -15.11
C ILE A 102 -5.52 2.95 -15.16
N PHE A 103 -5.60 2.00 -14.23
CA PHE A 103 -4.64 0.89 -14.23
C PHE A 103 -4.76 -0.01 -15.45
N ASN A 104 -5.97 -0.22 -15.97
CA ASN A 104 -6.19 -0.96 -17.20
C ASN A 104 -5.62 -0.22 -18.42
N SER A 105 -5.70 1.12 -18.48
CA SER A 105 -5.10 1.89 -19.59
C SER A 105 -3.56 1.87 -19.56
N LEU A 106 -2.98 1.66 -18.39
CA LEU A 106 -1.53 1.45 -18.18
C LEU A 106 -1.12 -0.03 -18.35
N ASP A 107 -2.06 -0.92 -18.66
CA ASP A 107 -1.86 -2.37 -18.77
C ASP A 107 -1.24 -3.00 -17.50
N VAL A 108 -1.62 -2.46 -16.34
CA VAL A 108 -1.28 -3.04 -15.03
C VAL A 108 -2.06 -4.33 -14.81
N LYS A 109 -1.39 -5.36 -14.32
CA LYS A 109 -2.03 -6.64 -13.94
C LYS A 109 -2.18 -6.79 -12.44
N TYR A 110 -1.19 -6.31 -11.69
CA TYR A 110 -1.17 -6.44 -10.23
C TYR A 110 -0.98 -5.09 -9.54
N VAL A 111 -1.61 -4.93 -8.39
CA VAL A 111 -1.45 -3.78 -7.50
C VAL A 111 -0.92 -4.29 -6.16
N LEU A 112 0.22 -3.76 -5.74
CA LEU A 112 0.84 -4.04 -4.44
C LEU A 112 0.58 -2.87 -3.50
N VAL A 113 0.08 -3.17 -2.29
CA VAL A 113 -0.17 -2.20 -1.23
C VAL A 113 0.49 -2.68 0.06
N VAL A 114 1.19 -1.77 0.74
CA VAL A 114 1.76 -2.01 2.07
C VAL A 114 0.76 -1.59 3.14
N PHE A 115 0.40 -2.52 4.02
CA PHE A 115 -0.59 -2.33 5.07
C PHE A 115 -0.03 -2.71 6.45
N GLY A 116 0.15 -1.75 7.33
CA GLY A 116 0.77 -1.98 8.64
C GLY A 116 -0.22 -2.17 9.78
N GLY A 117 -1.53 -2.09 9.51
CA GLY A 117 -2.55 -1.98 10.55
C GLY A 117 -2.65 -3.18 11.50
N LEU A 118 -2.26 -4.39 11.05
CA LEU A 118 -2.29 -5.59 11.89
C LEU A 118 -1.12 -5.67 12.87
N VAL A 119 0.10 -5.37 12.42
CA VAL A 119 1.33 -5.47 13.23
C VAL A 119 1.74 -4.15 13.89
N GLY A 120 1.12 -3.04 13.49
CA GLY A 120 1.50 -1.71 13.97
C GLY A 120 2.69 -1.10 13.23
N TYR A 121 2.90 -1.43 11.95
CA TYR A 121 3.97 -0.87 11.12
C TYR A 121 3.59 0.51 10.56
N PRO A 122 4.19 1.62 11.03
CA PRO A 122 3.70 2.96 10.70
C PRO A 122 4.14 3.46 9.31
N SER A 123 5.09 2.82 8.65
CA SER A 123 5.58 3.24 7.32
C SER A 123 4.78 2.60 6.17
N ASP A 124 3.48 2.42 6.38
CA ASP A 124 2.54 1.83 5.42
C ASP A 124 1.88 2.88 4.50
N ASP A 125 1.15 2.41 3.49
CA ASP A 125 0.63 3.28 2.44
C ASP A 125 -0.51 4.18 2.90
N ILE A 126 -1.23 3.82 3.96
CA ILE A 126 -2.28 4.66 4.56
C ILE A 126 -1.65 5.92 5.19
N ASN A 127 -0.47 5.84 5.84
CA ASN A 127 0.18 7.03 6.40
C ASN A 127 0.79 7.91 5.31
N LYS A 128 1.20 7.32 4.19
CA LYS A 128 1.73 8.04 3.03
C LYS A 128 0.61 8.58 2.11
N PHE A 129 -0.64 8.18 2.32
CA PHE A 129 -1.74 8.39 1.39
C PHE A 129 -1.97 9.86 1.02
N LEU A 130 -1.86 10.79 1.97
CA LEU A 130 -2.05 12.22 1.66
C LEU A 130 -1.00 12.76 0.68
N TRP A 131 0.21 12.19 0.64
CA TRP A 131 1.18 12.51 -0.41
C TRP A 131 0.69 12.07 -1.79
N MET A 132 0.07 10.89 -1.89
CA MET A 132 -0.54 10.40 -3.12
C MET A 132 -1.65 11.35 -3.62
N VAL A 133 -2.49 11.81 -2.68
CA VAL A 133 -3.58 12.77 -2.97
C VAL A 133 -3.03 14.11 -3.44
N ARG A 134 -2.00 14.66 -2.76
CA ARG A 134 -1.38 15.94 -3.12
C ARG A 134 -0.69 15.89 -4.49
N ILE A 135 0.09 14.84 -4.74
CA ILE A 135 0.81 14.67 -6.01
C ILE A 135 -0.18 14.44 -7.16
N GLY A 136 -1.19 13.57 -6.95
CA GLY A 136 -2.26 13.34 -7.92
C GLY A 136 -3.07 14.61 -8.21
N GLY A 137 -3.51 15.32 -7.17
CA GLY A 137 -4.29 16.56 -7.27
C GLY A 137 -3.53 17.74 -7.89
N GLY A 138 -2.20 17.77 -7.76
CA GLY A 138 -1.35 18.78 -8.40
C GLY A 138 -1.34 18.70 -9.93
N VAL A 139 -1.58 17.51 -10.49
CA VAL A 139 -1.68 17.29 -11.95
C VAL A 139 -3.13 17.15 -12.41
N PHE A 140 -3.97 16.52 -11.60
CA PHE A 140 -5.36 16.18 -11.90
C PHE A 140 -6.33 16.85 -10.90
N PRO A 141 -6.87 18.04 -11.22
CA PRO A 141 -7.61 18.89 -10.26
C PRO A 141 -8.95 18.34 -9.72
N HIS A 142 -9.39 17.19 -10.23
CA HIS A 142 -10.59 16.51 -9.74
C HIS A 142 -10.33 15.77 -8.42
N ILE A 143 -9.08 15.50 -8.08
CA ILE A 143 -8.67 15.00 -6.76
C ILE A 143 -8.32 16.20 -5.88
N ARG A 144 -8.99 16.35 -4.74
CA ARG A 144 -8.79 17.48 -3.83
C ARG A 144 -8.56 16.97 -2.42
N GLU A 145 -7.45 17.40 -1.80
CA GLU A 145 -7.10 16.99 -0.43
C GLU A 145 -8.22 17.21 0.60
N PRO A 146 -8.94 18.36 0.61
CA PRO A 146 -10.02 18.57 1.57
C PRO A 146 -11.12 17.51 1.53
N ASP A 147 -11.34 16.84 0.39
CA ASP A 147 -12.38 15.81 0.26
C ASP A 147 -12.07 14.56 1.10
N TYR A 148 -10.80 14.35 1.49
CA TYR A 148 -10.33 13.24 2.32
C TYR A 148 -10.22 13.58 3.80
N LEU A 149 -10.44 14.85 4.17
CA LEU A 149 -10.29 15.34 5.53
C LEU A 149 -11.66 15.68 6.13
N ARG A 150 -11.92 15.18 7.34
CA ARG A 150 -13.11 15.56 8.11
C ARG A 150 -12.72 16.70 9.04
N ASP A 151 -13.24 17.90 8.81
CA ASP A 151 -12.93 19.08 9.62
C ASP A 151 -11.41 19.33 9.75
N GLY A 152 -10.68 19.09 8.65
CA GLY A 152 -9.21 19.18 8.59
C GLY A 152 -8.46 17.98 9.17
N GLN A 153 -9.15 16.98 9.72
CA GLN A 153 -8.54 15.78 10.29
C GLN A 153 -8.55 14.61 9.31
N TYR A 154 -7.40 13.94 9.19
CA TYR A 154 -7.26 12.68 8.46
C TYR A 154 -7.70 11.50 9.33
N ARG A 155 -8.77 10.81 8.92
CA ARG A 155 -9.40 9.74 9.70
C ARG A 155 -9.68 8.51 8.85
N ILE A 156 -9.69 7.35 9.50
CA ILE A 156 -10.02 6.04 8.88
C ILE A 156 -11.20 5.33 9.57
N ASP A 157 -11.72 5.94 10.63
CA ASP A 157 -12.84 5.47 11.44
C ASP A 157 -14.20 5.84 10.81
N SER A 158 -15.30 5.59 11.53
CA SER A 158 -16.66 5.83 11.06
C SER A 158 -16.99 7.30 10.78
N GLN A 159 -16.15 8.24 11.25
CA GLN A 159 -16.29 9.67 11.01
C GLN A 159 -15.45 10.16 9.82
N ALA A 160 -14.68 9.27 9.19
CA ALA A 160 -13.95 9.59 7.97
C ALA A 160 -14.91 10.01 6.84
N THR A 161 -14.41 10.79 5.88
CA THR A 161 -15.24 11.25 4.77
C THR A 161 -15.65 10.07 3.88
N PRO A 162 -16.82 10.16 3.20
CA PRO A 162 -17.21 9.17 2.22
C PRO A 162 -16.17 8.98 1.11
N THR A 163 -15.46 10.04 0.72
CA THR A 163 -14.36 9.97 -0.26
C THR A 163 -13.23 9.08 0.25
N MET A 164 -12.80 9.26 1.51
CA MET A 164 -11.77 8.43 2.11
C MET A 164 -12.20 6.97 2.24
N LEU A 165 -13.43 6.71 2.71
CA LEU A 165 -13.94 5.34 2.90
C LEU A 165 -14.26 4.60 1.57
N ASN A 166 -14.29 5.32 0.44
CA ASN A 166 -14.58 4.75 -0.88
C ASN A 166 -13.39 4.79 -1.84
N CYS A 167 -12.26 5.38 -1.47
CA CYS A 167 -11.04 5.38 -2.29
C CYS A 167 -10.47 3.97 -2.42
N LEU A 168 -9.72 3.73 -3.49
CA LEU A 168 -9.13 2.43 -3.76
C LEU A 168 -8.15 2.04 -2.66
N MET A 169 -7.27 2.95 -2.21
CA MET A 169 -6.28 2.66 -1.17
C MET A 169 -6.91 2.14 0.12
N TYR A 170 -8.00 2.76 0.60
CA TYR A 170 -8.74 2.29 1.76
C TYR A 170 -9.31 0.89 1.52
N LYS A 171 -9.95 0.69 0.37
CA LYS A 171 -10.54 -0.61 0.01
C LYS A 171 -9.50 -1.72 -0.07
N LEU A 172 -8.36 -1.49 -0.71
CA LEU A 172 -7.30 -2.49 -0.84
C LEU A 172 -6.57 -2.75 0.50
N SER A 173 -6.37 -1.73 1.33
CA SER A 173 -5.70 -1.92 2.61
C SER A 173 -6.58 -2.68 3.61
N TYR A 174 -7.87 -2.36 3.69
CA TYR A 174 -8.78 -2.90 4.71
C TYR A 174 -9.72 -4.00 4.22
N PHE A 175 -9.55 -4.51 2.99
CA PHE A 175 -10.39 -5.61 2.49
C PHE A 175 -10.31 -6.80 3.45
N ARG A 176 -11.46 -7.29 3.92
CA ARG A 176 -11.57 -8.42 4.88
C ARG A 176 -10.83 -8.23 6.21
N PHE A 177 -10.39 -7.02 6.54
CA PHE A 177 -9.59 -6.78 7.76
C PHE A 177 -10.35 -7.11 9.05
N VAL A 178 -11.68 -6.96 9.05
CA VAL A 178 -12.55 -7.35 10.16
C VAL A 178 -12.53 -8.85 10.44
N GLU A 179 -12.13 -9.68 9.49
CA GLU A 179 -12.01 -11.14 9.69
C GLU A 179 -10.82 -11.52 10.59
N THR A 180 -9.88 -10.59 10.86
CA THR A 180 -8.71 -10.86 11.70
C THR A 180 -9.02 -10.92 13.20
N ASP A 181 -9.82 -9.98 13.70
CA ASP A 181 -10.11 -9.78 15.12
C ASP A 181 -11.63 -9.59 15.42
N GLY A 182 -12.47 -9.65 14.39
CA GLY A 182 -13.92 -9.41 14.46
C GLY A 182 -14.34 -7.94 14.55
N LYS A 183 -13.38 -7.01 14.73
CA LYS A 183 -13.67 -5.57 14.92
C LYS A 183 -13.10 -4.70 13.80
N GLY A 184 -11.96 -5.08 13.24
CA GLY A 184 -11.15 -4.30 12.31
C GLY A 184 -10.38 -3.20 13.03
N PHE A 185 -9.66 -3.51 14.10
CA PHE A 185 -8.90 -2.50 14.85
C PHE A 185 -7.52 -2.25 14.22
N ASP A 186 -7.27 -1.03 13.74
CA ASP A 186 -5.98 -0.64 13.18
C ASP A 186 -5.01 -0.23 14.31
N ARG A 187 -3.91 -0.98 14.49
CA ARG A 187 -2.92 -0.75 15.55
C ARG A 187 -2.06 0.50 15.34
N VAL A 188 -1.87 0.92 14.09
CA VAL A 188 -1.09 2.13 13.75
C VAL A 188 -1.91 3.37 14.11
N ARG A 189 -3.18 3.42 13.69
CA ARG A 189 -4.07 4.58 13.95
C ARG A 189 -4.78 4.50 15.29
N ARG A 190 -4.73 3.35 15.95
CA ARG A 190 -5.39 3.07 17.24
C ARG A 190 -6.89 3.35 17.19
N THR A 191 -7.54 2.91 16.11
CA THR A 191 -8.97 3.12 15.93
C THR A 191 -9.61 1.96 15.17
N GLU A 192 -10.91 1.80 15.38
CA GLU A 192 -11.73 0.86 14.63
C GLU A 192 -12.07 1.44 13.26
N ILE A 193 -11.91 0.64 12.20
CA ILE A 193 -12.17 1.12 10.84
C ILE A 193 -13.65 1.48 10.61
N GLY A 194 -13.89 2.55 9.86
CA GLY A 194 -15.25 3.03 9.60
C GLY A 194 -16.08 2.13 8.70
N LYS A 195 -15.51 1.68 7.58
CA LYS A 195 -16.21 0.84 6.60
C LYS A 195 -15.66 -0.58 6.65
N LYS A 196 -16.38 -1.43 7.38
CA LYS A 196 -15.96 -2.81 7.68
C LYS A 196 -16.23 -3.80 6.56
N TYR A 197 -17.41 -3.72 5.95
CA TYR A 197 -17.90 -4.73 5.01
C TYR A 197 -18.06 -4.11 3.62
N PHE A 198 -17.28 -4.61 2.68
CA PHE A 198 -17.37 -4.23 1.27
C PHE A 198 -16.79 -5.34 0.40
N LYS A 199 -17.16 -5.32 -0.89
CA LYS A 199 -16.64 -6.26 -1.89
C LYS A 199 -15.87 -5.49 -2.94
N LEU A 200 -14.83 -6.12 -3.49
CA LEU A 200 -14.08 -5.63 -4.64
C LEU A 200 -14.71 -6.19 -5.92
N THR A 201 -15.17 -5.30 -6.80
CA THR A 201 -15.79 -5.65 -8.08
C THR A 201 -14.80 -5.70 -9.24
N HIS A 202 -13.73 -4.92 -9.18
CA HIS A 202 -12.73 -4.77 -10.25
C HIS A 202 -11.36 -5.34 -9.89
N PHE A 203 -11.13 -5.64 -8.62
CA PHE A 203 -9.91 -6.24 -8.12
C PHE A 203 -10.24 -7.58 -7.43
N GLU A 204 -9.27 -8.49 -7.42
CA GLU A 204 -9.29 -9.72 -6.64
C GLU A 204 -8.02 -9.80 -5.79
N GLU A 205 -8.16 -10.15 -4.52
CA GLU A 205 -7.03 -10.47 -3.66
C GLU A 205 -6.43 -11.79 -4.13
N VAL A 206 -5.15 -11.79 -4.48
CA VAL A 206 -4.42 -12.99 -4.95
C VAL A 206 -3.38 -13.47 -3.95
N PHE A 207 -2.87 -12.56 -3.12
CA PHE A 207 -1.90 -12.87 -2.08
C PHE A 207 -1.91 -11.81 -0.97
N THR A 208 -1.79 -12.25 0.27
CA THR A 208 -1.58 -11.41 1.46
C THR A 208 -0.57 -12.13 2.34
N THR A 209 0.48 -11.43 2.76
CA THR A 209 1.57 -12.02 3.54
C THR A 209 1.11 -12.48 4.92
N HIS A 210 1.92 -13.31 5.58
CA HIS A 210 1.59 -13.90 6.88
C HIS A 210 1.12 -12.87 7.91
N HIS A 211 1.78 -11.72 8.00
CA HIS A 211 1.43 -10.66 8.96
C HIS A 211 0.65 -9.51 8.32
N TRP A 212 0.10 -9.72 7.12
CA TRP A 212 -0.70 -8.78 6.35
C TRP A 212 0.02 -7.47 6.00
N MET A 213 1.36 -7.46 6.04
CA MET A 213 2.17 -6.28 5.73
C MET A 213 2.13 -5.90 4.26
N VAL A 214 2.05 -6.88 3.36
CA VAL A 214 1.97 -6.64 1.93
C VAL A 214 0.78 -7.39 1.36
N ARG A 215 -0.03 -6.68 0.58
CA ARG A 215 -1.24 -7.20 -0.05
C ARG A 215 -1.15 -7.00 -1.56
N ILE A 216 -1.45 -8.06 -2.30
CA ILE A 216 -1.37 -8.09 -3.75
C ILE A 216 -2.73 -8.39 -4.33
N TYR A 217 -3.16 -7.50 -5.21
CA TYR A 217 -4.43 -7.57 -5.90
C TYR A 217 -4.22 -7.70 -7.39
N LYS A 218 -5.00 -8.57 -8.05
CA LYS A 218 -5.04 -8.68 -9.50
C LYS A 218 -6.22 -7.88 -10.06
N LEU A 219 -6.01 -7.22 -11.18
CA LEU A 219 -7.08 -6.57 -11.92
C LEU A 219 -7.95 -7.62 -12.60
N LYS A 220 -9.27 -7.53 -12.38
CA LYS A 220 -10.23 -8.38 -13.08
C LYS A 220 -10.35 -7.94 -14.54
N PRO A 221 -10.50 -8.89 -15.49
CA PRO A 221 -10.75 -8.55 -16.88
C PRO A 221 -12.08 -7.78 -17.04
N PRO A 222 -12.22 -6.97 -18.10
CA PRO A 222 -13.49 -6.33 -18.42
C PRO A 222 -14.59 -7.39 -18.55
N LYS A 223 -15.78 -7.11 -18.00
CA LYS A 223 -16.92 -8.02 -18.13
C LYS A 223 -17.26 -8.19 -19.61
N ASN A 224 -17.15 -9.41 -20.14
CA ASN A 224 -17.60 -9.73 -21.49
C ASN A 224 -19.10 -9.39 -21.63
N ARG A 225 -19.44 -8.42 -22.48
CA ARG A 225 -20.83 -8.11 -22.86
C ARG A 225 -21.34 -9.16 -23.85
N ILE A 226 -21.59 -10.39 -23.40
CA ILE A 226 -22.49 -11.30 -24.12
C ILE A 226 -23.84 -11.22 -23.42
N ARG A 227 -24.56 -10.13 -23.65
CA ARG A 227 -25.98 -10.03 -23.29
C ARG A 227 -26.77 -10.25 -24.57
N VAL A 228 -26.85 -11.51 -25.00
CA VAL A 228 -27.87 -11.92 -25.99
C VAL A 228 -29.20 -11.74 -25.28
N LYS A 229 -29.88 -10.62 -25.56
CA LYS A 229 -31.29 -10.48 -25.24
C LYS A 229 -32.02 -11.51 -26.10
N LYS A 230 -32.60 -12.53 -25.46
CA LYS A 230 -33.79 -13.20 -26.00
C LYS A 230 -35.00 -12.37 -25.59
#